data_AF-A0A977Q3E2-F1
#
_entry.id   AF-A0A977Q3E2-F1
#
_cell.length_a   1.000
_cell.length_b   1.000
_cell.length_c   1.000
_cell.angle_alpha   90.00
_cell.angle_beta   90.00
_cell.angle_gamma   90.00
#
_symmetry.space_group_name_H-M   'P 1'
#
loop_
_entity.id
_entity.type
_entity.pdbx_description
1 polymer ?
#
loop_
_entity_poly.entity_id
_entity_poly.type
_entity_poly.pdbx_seq_one_letter_code
_entity_poly.pdbx_strand_id
1 'polypeptide(L)' 'MRVALEEQALCFLAGANSIFAGDKLLTTPNPGTVQDQQMFQVLNLRPRKAYKNFEKASILNR' A
#
# COMPACT_ATOMS: atom_id res chain seq x y z
N MET A 1 8.93 -11.28 -5.68
CA MET A 1 9.85 -10.19 -6.09
C MET A 1 10.50 -9.64 -4.83
N ARG A 2 11.83 -9.54 -4.74
CA ARG A 2 12.51 -9.01 -3.56
C ARG A 2 12.96 -7.58 -3.88
N VAL A 3 12.35 -6.61 -3.23
CA VAL A 3 12.82 -5.21 -3.21
C VAL A 3 13.46 -5.01 -1.84
N ALA A 4 14.66 -4.44 -1.80
CA ALA A 4 15.36 -4.21 -0.54
C ALA A 4 14.68 -3.08 0.25
N LEU A 5 14.81 -3.09 1.58
CA LEU A 5 14.19 -2.09 2.46
C LEU A 5 14.68 -0.68 2.12
N GLU A 6 15.96 -0.56 1.77
CA GLU A 6 16.65 0.68 1.41
C GLU A 6 16.09 1.27 0.11
N GLU A 7 15.79 0.42 -0.88
CA GLU A 7 15.19 0.82 -2.15
C GLU A 7 13.76 1.32 -1.94
N GLN A 8 12.97 0.62 -1.12
CA GLN A 8 11.61 1.06 -0.77
C GLN A 8 11.64 2.37 0.02
N ALA A 9 12.56 2.51 0.97
CA ALA A 9 12.75 3.74 1.72
C ALA A 9 13.08 4.92 0.80
N LEU A 10 13.96 4.71 -0.18
CA LEU A 10 14.28 5.73 -1.18
C LEU A 10 13.06 6.09 -2.04
N CYS A 11 12.22 5.12 -2.41
CA CYS A 11 10.97 5.40 -3.13
C CYS A 11 10.01 6.28 -2.31
N PHE A 12 9.84 6.01 -1.01
CA PHE A 12 9.03 6.86 -0.13
C PHE A 12 9.65 8.26 0.02
N LEU A 13 10.98 8.36 0.13
CA LEU A 13 11.68 9.65 0.15
C LEU A 13 11.50 10.44 -1.16
N ALA A 14 11.48 9.74 -2.29
CA ALA A 14 11.24 10.32 -3.61
C ALA A 14 9.76 10.72 -3.84
N GLY A 15 8.86 10.44 -2.89
CA GLY A 15 7.46 10.88 -2.92
C GLY A 15 6.44 9.77 -3.20
N ALA A 16 6.85 8.50 -3.32
CA ALA A 16 5.89 7.41 -3.33
C ALA A 16 5.09 7.40 -2.02
N ASN A 17 3.78 7.20 -2.11
CA ASN A 17 2.87 7.30 -0.95
C ASN A 17 1.83 6.17 -0.91
N SER A 18 2.02 5.12 -1.71
CA SER A 18 1.12 3.97 -1.80
C SER A 18 1.89 2.74 -2.28
N ILE A 19 1.51 1.57 -1.78
CA ILE A 19 2.04 0.25 -2.18
C ILE A 19 0.90 -0.75 -2.33
N PHE A 20 1.16 -1.89 -2.98
CA PHE A 20 0.26 -3.04 -2.96
C PHE A 20 0.59 -3.94 -1.77
N ALA A 21 -0.40 -4.20 -0.92
CA ALA A 21 -0.28 -5.09 0.23
C ALA A 21 -1.04 -6.41 -0.02
N GLY A 22 -0.46 -7.54 0.38
CA GLY A 22 -1.02 -8.88 0.22
C GLY A 22 0.02 -9.89 -0.26
N ASP A 23 -0.39 -11.14 -0.47
CA ASP A 23 0.54 -12.24 -0.78
C ASP A 23 0.95 -12.31 -2.25
N LYS A 24 0.14 -11.74 -3.14
CA LYS A 24 0.38 -11.76 -4.59
C LYS A 24 -0.06 -10.47 -5.27
N LEU A 25 0.66 -10.14 -6.33
CA LEU A 25 0.26 -9.18 -7.35
C LEU A 25 -0.64 -9.91 -8.38
N LEU A 26 -0.78 -9.34 -9.58
CA LEU A 26 -1.64 -9.91 -10.62
C LEU A 26 -1.20 -11.32 -11.08
N THR A 27 0.10 -11.55 -11.23
CA THR A 27 0.66 -12.84 -11.67
C THR A 27 1.92 -13.26 -10.91
N THR A 28 2.44 -12.41 -10.03
CA THR A 28 3.72 -12.61 -9.33
C THR A 28 3.56 -12.53 -7.81
N PRO A 29 4.40 -13.23 -7.02
CA PRO A 29 4.37 -13.12 -5.57
C PRO A 29 4.81 -11.73 -5.09
N ASN A 30 4.06 -11.17 -4.14
CA ASN A 30 4.33 -9.89 -3.48
C ASN A 30 5.09 -10.12 -2.15
N PRO A 31 5.90 -9.15 -1.67
CA PRO A 31 6.35 -9.18 -0.27
C PRO A 31 5.13 -9.24 0.65
N GLY A 32 5.13 -10.19 1.58
CA GLY A 32 3.97 -10.43 2.44
C GLY A 32 3.74 -9.26 3.40
N THR A 33 2.51 -9.12 3.88
CA THR A 33 2.05 -8.00 4.73
C THR A 33 2.89 -7.78 5.99
N VAL A 34 3.55 -8.82 6.52
CA VAL A 34 4.43 -8.71 7.69
C VAL A 34 5.66 -7.85 7.41
N GLN A 35 6.26 -7.99 6.22
CA GLN A 35 7.41 -7.18 5.83
C GLN A 35 7.02 -5.72 5.63
N ASP A 36 5.85 -5.47 5.01
CA ASP A 36 5.34 -4.10 4.83
C ASP A 36 5.11 -3.42 6.19
N GLN A 37 4.57 -4.14 7.17
CA GLN A 37 4.37 -3.62 8.53
C GLN A 37 5.69 -3.29 9.22
N GLN A 38 6.70 -4.14 9.08
CA GLN A 38 8.04 -3.89 9.63
C GLN A 38 8.68 -2.65 8.99
N MET A 39 8.60 -2.53 7.65
CA MET A 39 9.06 -1.33 6.95
C MET A 39 8.35 -0.07 7.46
N PHE A 40 7.02 -0.08 7.59
CA PHE A 40 6.28 1.07 8.08
C PHE A 40 6.71 1.49 9.49
N GLN A 41 7.01 0.53 10.37
CA GLN A 41 7.55 0.82 11.71
C GLN A 41 8.95 1.43 11.64
N VAL A 42 9.86 0.85 10.84
CA VAL A 42 11.25 1.33 10.69
C VAL A 42 11.29 2.74 10.09
N LEU A 43 10.49 2.98 9.05
CA LEU A 43 10.42 4.27 8.35
C LEU A 43 9.49 5.28 9.03
N ASN A 44 8.85 4.91 10.15
CA ASN A 44 7.87 5.72 10.87
C ASN A 44 6.74 6.26 9.98
N LEU A 45 6.27 5.44 9.05
CA LEU A 45 5.21 5.77 8.09
C LEU A 45 3.83 5.51 8.69
N ARG A 46 2.88 6.42 8.42
CA ARG A 46 1.50 6.31 8.90
C ARG A 46 0.56 5.95 7.76
N PRO A 47 -0.32 4.93 7.92
CA PRO A 47 -1.28 4.57 6.89
C PRO A 47 -2.31 5.70 6.68
N ARG A 48 -2.63 5.95 5.42
CA ARG A 48 -3.69 6.90 5.06
C ARG A 48 -5.06 6.26 5.32
N LYS A 49 -6.02 7.06 5.78
CA LYS A 49 -7.42 6.61 5.89
C LYS A 49 -7.94 6.21 4.51
N ALA A 50 -8.68 5.10 4.44
CA ALA A 50 -9.35 4.67 3.23
C ALA A 50 -10.28 5.78 2.71
N TYR A 51 -10.25 6.02 1.40
CA TYR A 51 -11.17 6.94 0.75
C TYR A 51 -12.59 6.33 0.79
N LYS A 52 -13.53 7.07 1.37
CA LYS A 52 -14.93 6.66 1.47
C LYS A 52 -15.78 7.68 0.70
N ASN A 53 -16.19 7.34 -0.53
CA ASN A 53 -17.09 8.18 -1.33
C ASN A 53 -18.45 7.50 -1.45
N PHE A 54 -19.31 7.73 -0.47
CA PHE A 54 -20.62 7.07 -0.38
C PHE A 54 -21.73 7.78 -1.18
N GLU A 55 -21.45 8.89 -1.87
CA GLU A 55 -22.47 9.82 -2.40
C GLU A 55 -23.01 9.49 -3.82
N LYS A 56 -22.53 8.46 -4.53
CA LYS A 56 -23.03 8.14 -5.89
C LYS A 56 -23.31 6.66 -6.18
N ALA A 57 -23.54 5.85 -5.15
CA ALA A 57 -24.04 4.48 -5.33
C ALA A 57 -25.57 4.35 -5.13
N SER A 58 -26.29 5.47 -5.01
CA SER A 58 -27.75 5.51 -4.80
C SER A 58 -28.58 5.73 -6.07
N ILE A 59 -27.96 5.91 -7.25
CA ILE A 59 -28.68 6.07 -8.53
C ILE A 59 -28.95 4.71 -9.22
N LEU A 60 -29.37 3.70 -8.46
CA LEU A 60 -29.95 2.46 -9.02
C LEU A 60 -31.37 2.17 -8.52
N ASN A 61 -31.99 3.07 -7.76
CA ASN A 61 -33.41 2.95 -7.38
C ASN A 61 -34.20 4.22 -7.72
N ARG A 62 -34.23 4.60 -9.00
CA ARG A 62 -35.33 5.35 -9.60
C ARG A 62 -35.71 4.74 -10.93
#